data_AF-A0A367JKG1-F1
#
_entry.id   AF-A0A367JKG1-F1
#
_cell.length_a   1.000
_cell.length_b   1.000
_cell.length_c   1.000
_cell.angle_alpha   90.00
_cell.angle_beta   90.00
_cell.angle_gamma   90.00
#
_symmetry.space_group_name_H-M   'P 1'
#
loop_
_entity.id
_entity.type
_entity.pdbx_description
1 polymer ?
#
loop_
_entity_poly.entity_id
_entity_poly.type
_entity_poly.pdbx_seq_one_letter_code
_entity_poly.pdbx_strand_id
1 'polypeptide(L)'
;MDEDNEYITALLYNVKEIADREARSLGKETSPEFVLSLTEVLASQIKLLGQDLEAFARHGRRSVISMEDVKLCARRNDTLVRN
;
A
#
# COMPACT_ATOMS: atom_id res chain seq x y z
N MET A 1 -19.97 10.38 10.86
CA MET A 1 -19.64 9.46 9.76
C MET A 1 -18.14 9.49 9.70
N ASP A 2 -17.50 8.51 10.31
CA ASP A 2 -16.10 8.59 10.70
C ASP A 2 -15.20 8.54 9.45
N GLU A 3 -14.28 9.51 9.28
CA GLU A 3 -13.41 9.65 8.10
C GLU A 3 -12.62 8.36 7.79
N ASP A 4 -12.28 7.58 8.82
CA ASP A 4 -11.65 6.26 8.68
C ASP A 4 -12.47 5.29 7.80
N ASN A 5 -13.79 5.41 7.80
CA ASN A 5 -14.67 4.58 6.98
C ASN A 5 -14.58 4.92 5.48
N GLU A 6 -14.32 6.19 5.14
CA GLU A 6 -14.20 6.63 3.75
C GLU A 6 -12.92 6.08 3.10
N TYR A 7 -11.78 6.20 3.79
CA TYR A 7 -10.50 5.70 3.27
C TYR A 7 -10.50 4.18 3.09
N ILE A 8 -11.10 3.43 4.04
CA ILE A 8 -11.22 1.98 3.92
C ILE A 8 -12.14 1.59 2.76
N THR A 9 -13.24 2.32 2.54
CA THR A 9 -14.13 2.08 1.39
C THR A 9 -13.41 2.33 0.07
N ALA A 10 -12.63 3.41 -0.04
CA ALA A 10 -11.83 3.70 -1.22
C ALA A 10 -10.77 2.63 -1.47
N LEU A 11 -10.09 2.15 -0.41
CA LEU A 11 -9.13 1.06 -0.50
C LEU A 11 -9.80 -0.22 -1.00
N LEU A 12 -10.94 -0.60 -0.42
CA LEU A 12 -11.69 -1.79 -0.81
C LEU A 12 -12.03 -1.79 -2.30
N TYR A 13 -12.51 -0.66 -2.82
CA TYR A 13 -12.83 -0.51 -4.24
C TYR A 13 -11.60 -0.73 -5.13
N ASN A 14 -10.48 -0.06 -4.83
CA ASN A 14 -9.25 -0.17 -5.63
C ASN A 14 -8.62 -1.56 -5.53
N VAL A 15 -8.60 -2.16 -4.34
CA VAL A 15 -8.12 -3.53 -4.13
C VAL A 15 -8.94 -4.51 -4.95
N LYS A 16 -10.27 -4.38 -4.93
CA LYS A 16 -11.15 -5.22 -5.75
C LYS A 16 -10.86 -5.06 -7.24
N GLU A 17 -10.77 -3.84 -7.74
CA GLU A 17 -10.55 -3.57 -9.16
C GLU A 17 -9.23 -4.20 -9.66
N ILE A 18 -8.14 -3.99 -8.92
CA ILE A 18 -6.82 -4.55 -9.26
C ILE A 18 -6.86 -6.08 -9.13
N ALA A 19 -7.35 -6.62 -8.02
CA ALA A 19 -7.40 -8.06 -7.79
C ALA A 19 -8.26 -8.78 -8.84
N ASP A 20 -9.41 -8.22 -9.20
CA ASP A 20 -10.29 -8.78 -10.24
C ASP A 20 -9.62 -8.75 -11.61
N ARG A 21 -8.87 -7.69 -11.93
CA ARG A 21 -8.11 -7.59 -13.18
C ARG A 21 -7.04 -8.66 -13.27
N GLU A 22 -6.26 -8.84 -12.22
CA GLU A 22 -5.21 -9.86 -12.16
C GLU A 22 -5.81 -11.28 -12.17
N ALA A 23 -6.87 -11.53 -11.39
CA ALA A 23 -7.56 -12.82 -11.35
C ALA A 23 -8.11 -13.21 -12.73
N ARG A 24 -8.74 -12.28 -13.46
CA ARG A 24 -9.21 -12.52 -14.83
C ARG A 24 -8.06 -12.91 -15.76
N SER A 25 -6.89 -12.28 -15.65
CA SER A 25 -5.71 -12.64 -16.46
C SER A 25 -5.23 -14.08 -16.20
N LEU A 26 -5.49 -14.60 -15.00
CA LEU A 26 -5.16 -15.95 -14.56
C LEU A 26 -6.31 -16.96 -14.80
N GLY A 27 -7.44 -16.54 -15.39
CA GLY A 27 -8.63 -17.36 -15.53
C GLY A 27 -9.28 -17.74 -14.20
N LYS A 28 -9.21 -16.84 -13.22
CA LYS A 28 -9.73 -16.98 -11.85
C LYS A 28 -10.72 -15.86 -11.52
N GLU A 29 -11.42 -16.04 -10.40
CA GLU A 29 -12.29 -15.04 -9.80
C GLU A 29 -11.83 -14.75 -8.37
N THR A 30 -12.10 -13.55 -7.87
CA THR A 30 -11.81 -13.20 -6.47
C THR A 30 -13.03 -13.47 -5.60
N SER A 31 -12.82 -13.96 -4.38
CA SER A 31 -13.89 -14.05 -3.39
C SER A 31 -13.99 -12.73 -2.60
N PRO A 32 -15.17 -12.39 -2.05
CA PRO A 32 -15.33 -11.23 -1.18
C PRO A 32 -14.37 -11.25 0.02
N GLU A 33 -14.17 -12.41 0.63
CA GLU A 33 -13.28 -12.60 1.78
C GLU A 33 -11.82 -12.33 1.41
N PHE A 34 -11.38 -12.80 0.25
CA PHE A 34 -10.04 -12.52 -0.25
C PHE A 34 -9.78 -11.02 -0.41
N VAL A 35 -10.74 -10.29 -1.01
CA VAL A 35 -10.64 -8.84 -1.21
C VAL A 35 -10.61 -8.10 0.12
N LEU A 36 -11.46 -8.50 1.08
CA LEU A 36 -11.48 -7.91 2.43
C LEU A 36 -10.16 -8.14 3.16
N SER A 37 -9.67 -9.38 3.22
CA SER A 37 -8.40 -9.69 3.87
C SER A 37 -7.21 -8.97 3.22
N LEU A 38 -7.18 -8.86 1.89
CA LEU A 38 -6.13 -8.10 1.20
C LEU A 38 -6.20 -6.60 1.53
N THR A 39 -7.40 -6.05 1.68
CA THR A 39 -7.62 -4.65 2.08
C THR A 39 -7.10 -4.39 3.50
N GLU A 40 -7.33 -5.30 4.44
CA GLU A 40 -6.83 -5.20 5.82
C GLU A 40 -5.29 -5.26 5.89
N VAL A 41 -4.69 -6.16 5.11
CA VAL A 41 -3.23 -6.27 4.98
C VAL A 41 -2.66 -4.97 4.40
N LEU A 42 -3.27 -4.44 3.35
CA LEU A 42 -2.83 -3.18 2.72
C LEU A 42 -2.95 -1.98 3.67
N ALA A 43 -4.04 -1.89 4.43
CA ALA A 43 -4.22 -0.83 5.42
C ALA A 43 -3.12 -0.86 6.50
N SER A 44 -2.75 -2.05 6.96
CA SER A 44 -1.62 -2.25 7.88
C SER A 44 -0.29 -1.85 7.24
N GLN A 45 -0.07 -2.22 5.97
CA GLN A 45 1.15 -1.90 5.24
C GLN A 45 1.31 -0.39 5.00
N ILE A 46 0.22 0.33 4.69
CA ILE A 46 0.25 1.79 4.50
C ILE A 46 0.69 2.49 5.79
N LYS A 47 0.22 2.04 6.95
CA LYS A 47 0.62 2.59 8.26
C LYS A 47 2.11 2.40 8.52
N LEU A 48 2.62 1.18 8.29
CA LEU A 48 4.05 0.88 8.43
C LEU A 48 4.91 1.72 7.48
N LEU A 49 4.49 1.82 6.20
CA LEU A 49 5.20 2.61 5.20
C LEU A 49 5.25 4.10 5.57
N GLY A 50 4.13 4.65 6.05
CA GLY A 50 4.06 6.04 6.49
C GLY A 50 5.02 6.35 7.65
N GLN A 51 5.09 5.45 8.64
CA GLN A 51 6.01 5.58 9.78
C GLN A 51 7.48 5.56 9.33
N ASP A 52 7.83 4.65 8.41
CA ASP A 52 9.18 4.57 7.85
C ASP A 52 9.53 5.82 7.04
N LEU A 53 8.63 6.30 6.19
CA LEU A 53 8.83 7.52 5.40
C LEU A 53 9.07 8.75 6.28
N GLU A 54 8.27 8.91 7.34
CA GLU A 54 8.44 9.99 8.31
C GLU A 54 9.80 9.89 9.02
N ALA A 55 10.18 8.68 9.45
CA ALA A 55 11.45 8.45 10.12
C ALA A 55 12.66 8.76 9.21
N PHE A 56 12.59 8.42 7.93
CA PHE A 56 13.66 8.70 6.97
C PHE A 56 13.78 10.19 6.64
N ALA A 57 12.65 10.88 6.42
CA ALA A 57 12.67 12.33 6.24
C ALA A 57 13.29 13.03 7.46
N ARG A 58 12.88 12.64 8.67
CA ARG A 58 13.42 13.17 9.94
C ARG A 58 14.91 12.86 10.12
N HIS A 59 15.36 11.66 9.75
CA HIS A 59 16.80 11.31 9.78
C HIS A 59 17.62 12.22 8.87
N GLY A 60 17.08 12.58 7.70
CA GLY A 60 17.65 13.57 6.79
C GLY A 60 17.47 15.04 7.21
N ARG A 61 17.00 15.31 8.44
CA ARG A 61 16.65 16.66 8.96
C ARG A 61 15.64 17.41 8.08
N ARG A 62 14.75 16.69 7.41
CA ARG A 62 13.65 17.24 6.59
C ARG A 62 12.32 16.98 7.29
N SER A 63 11.35 17.86 7.07
CA SER A 63 9.96 17.69 7.50
C SER A 63 9.03 17.27 6.36
N VAL A 64 9.56 17.19 5.13
CA VAL A 64 8.84 16.81 3.92
C VAL A 64 9.50 15.57 3.31
N ILE A 65 8.67 14.57 3.01
CA ILE A 65 9.08 13.31 2.38
C ILE A 65 9.57 13.60 0.96
N SER A 66 10.65 12.92 0.57
CA SER A 66 11.29 13.01 -0.75
C SER A 66 11.36 11.63 -1.42
N MET A 67 11.73 11.61 -2.69
CA MET A 67 11.91 10.36 -3.46
C MET A 67 12.98 9.44 -2.85
N GLU A 68 13.99 9.99 -2.18
CA GLU A 68 15.04 9.20 -1.55
C GLU A 68 14.51 8.40 -0.35
N ASP A 69 13.51 8.93 0.36
CA ASP A 69 12.87 8.21 1.47
C ASP A 69 12.06 7.00 0.94
N VAL A 70 11.36 7.19 -0.18
CA VAL A 70 10.60 6.11 -0.85
C VAL A 70 11.53 5.00 -1.35
N LYS A 71 12.64 5.36 -2.00
CA LYS A 71 13.67 4.38 -2.41
C LYS A 71 14.24 3.62 -1.20
N LEU A 72 14.43 4.32 -0.08
CA LEU A 72 14.95 3.69 1.13
C LEU A 72 13.95 2.70 1.75
N CYS A 73 12.64 2.93 1.65
CA CYS A 73 11.62 1.95 2.01
C CYS A 73 11.73 0.67 1.17
N ALA A 74 12.08 0.78 -0.12
CA ALA A 74 12.22 -0.36 -1.01
C ALA A 74 13.54 -1.15 -0.82
N ARG A 75 14.54 -0.62 -0.08
CA ARG A 75 15.94 -1.11 -0.02
C ARG A 75 16.17 -2.60 0.24
N ARG A 76 15.17 -3.30 0.79
CA ARG A 76 15.24 -4.75 1.10
C ARG A 76 14.74 -5.63 -0.04
N ASN A 77 14.22 -5.04 -1.11
CA ASN A 77 13.72 -5.73 -2.29
C ASN A 77 14.37 -5.13 -3.54
N ASP A 78 15.43 -5.77 -4.01
CA ASP A 78 16.21 -5.33 -5.16
C ASP A 78 15.36 -5.07 -6.41
N THR A 79 14.34 -5.89 -6.66
CA THR A 79 13.45 -5.70 -7.80
C THR A 79 12.64 -4.41 -7.67
N LEU A 80 12.11 -4.12 -6.48
CA LEU A 80 11.36 -2.88 -6.23
C LEU A 80 12.24 -1.64 -6.25
N VAL A 81 13.51 -1.73 -5.84
CA VAL A 81 14.45 -0.58 -5.87
C VAL A 81 14.86 -0.21 -7.30
N ARG A 82 14.91 -1.20 -8.19
CA ARG A 82 15.44 -1.04 -9.56
C ARG A 82 14.37 -0.72 -10.61
N ASN A 83 13.08 -0.86 -10.27
CA ASN A 83 11.95 -0.57 -11.17
C ASN A 83 11.73 0.93 -11.37
#